data_AF-A0A1K1LJ71-F1
#
_entry.id   AF-A0A1K1LJ71-F1
#
_cell.length_a   1.000
_cell.length_b   1.000
_cell.length_c   1.000
_cell.angle_alpha   90.00
_cell.angle_beta   90.00
_cell.angle_gamma   90.00
#
_symmetry.space_group_name_H-M   'P 1'
#
loop_
_entity.id
_entity.type
_entity.pdbx_description
1 polymer ?
#
loop_
_entity_poly.entity_id
_entity_poly.type
_entity_poly.pdbx_seq_one_letter_code
_entity_poly.pdbx_strand_id
1 'polypeptide(L)'
;MKKWLLCCCLLLALPLAVRAEDEKIDPANYICAEFVAQGAVSQDPPVFQALQIDGFVSSNIGYTVADPQAINVLVPQAYLMCQEQPTTVVAEIWEPLKKKLPRPVSGEWEADVTKCRAYNEHPENGSGFVIWLDAYNRQYNVTEKSILARQETLDKFLAACAKNPDAFMIDVLQETLGNK
;
A
#
# COMPACT_ATOMS: atom_id res chain seq x y z
N MET A 1 32.58 24.67 -43.47
CA MET A 1 32.62 23.33 -42.86
C MET A 1 32.15 23.42 -41.42
N LYS A 2 30.90 23.04 -41.10
CA LYS A 2 30.44 22.90 -39.71
C LYS A 2 29.57 21.64 -39.65
N LYS A 3 30.07 20.66 -38.91
CA LYS A 3 29.68 19.25 -38.94
C LYS A 3 28.24 19.06 -38.44
N TRP A 4 27.40 18.46 -39.28
CA TRP A 4 26.20 17.74 -38.88
C TRP A 4 26.60 16.47 -38.15
N LEU A 5 26.11 16.30 -36.93
CA LEU A 5 25.96 15.00 -36.28
C LEU A 5 24.56 14.95 -35.68
N LEU A 6 23.63 14.48 -36.52
CA LEU A 6 22.45 13.74 -36.08
C LEU A 6 22.88 12.43 -35.39
N CYS A 7 21.95 11.87 -34.63
CA CYS A 7 21.89 10.46 -34.22
C CYS A 7 22.58 10.10 -32.89
N CYS A 8 21.89 10.43 -31.79
CA CYS A 8 21.66 9.43 -30.76
C CYS A 8 20.17 9.44 -30.44
N CYS A 9 19.47 8.47 -30.99
CA CYS A 9 18.14 8.07 -30.57
C CYS A 9 18.21 7.64 -29.10
N LEU A 10 18.15 8.60 -28.18
CA LEU A 10 17.58 8.39 -26.86
C LEU A 10 16.08 8.19 -27.09
N LEU A 11 15.73 6.97 -27.55
CA LEU A 11 14.51 6.32 -27.13
C LEU A 11 14.63 6.24 -25.60
N LEU A 12 14.25 7.33 -24.93
CA LEU A 12 13.77 7.29 -23.56
C LEU A 12 12.62 6.29 -23.60
N ALA A 13 12.96 5.03 -23.36
CA ALA A 13 12.00 4.00 -23.04
C ALA A 13 11.11 4.62 -21.95
N LEU A 14 9.84 4.72 -22.26
CA LEU A 14 8.78 5.14 -21.34
C LEU A 14 8.99 4.46 -19.99
N PRO A 15 8.67 5.12 -18.87
CA PRO A 15 8.79 4.50 -17.57
C PRO A 15 8.00 3.19 -17.62
N LEU A 16 8.65 2.09 -17.23
CA LEU A 16 7.99 0.81 -17.02
C LEU A 16 6.68 1.09 -16.29
N ALA A 17 5.56 0.65 -16.86
CA ALA A 17 4.28 0.70 -16.15
C ALA A 17 4.49 -0.05 -14.84
N VAL A 18 4.59 0.69 -13.73
CA VAL A 18 4.87 0.16 -12.41
C VAL A 18 3.76 -0.84 -12.10
N ARG A 19 4.11 -2.12 -11.99
CA ARG A 19 3.13 -3.19 -11.75
C ARG A 19 2.97 -3.34 -10.24
N ALA A 20 1.78 -3.70 -9.77
CA ALA A 20 1.53 -3.94 -8.35
C ALA A 20 2.51 -4.95 -7.72
N GLU A 21 2.99 -5.92 -8.51
CA GLU A 21 3.98 -6.92 -8.09
C GLU A 21 5.37 -6.34 -7.84
N ASP A 22 5.75 -5.27 -8.53
CA ASP A 22 7.06 -4.61 -8.39
C ASP A 22 7.14 -3.79 -7.09
N GLU A 23 5.99 -3.41 -6.53
CA GLU A 23 5.90 -2.54 -5.35
C GLU A 23 5.41 -3.26 -4.08
N LYS A 24 4.95 -4.51 -4.21
CA LYS A 24 4.51 -5.33 -3.07
C LYS A 24 5.70 -5.58 -2.14
N ILE A 25 5.52 -5.28 -0.86
CA ILE A 25 6.46 -5.63 0.21
C ILE A 25 5.88 -6.72 1.11
N ASP A 26 6.72 -7.32 1.94
CA ASP A 26 6.30 -8.10 3.11
C ASP A 26 6.48 -7.27 4.39
N PRO A 27 5.41 -6.64 4.94
CA PRO A 27 5.52 -5.74 6.07
C PRO A 27 6.14 -6.36 7.34
N ALA A 28 6.07 -7.69 7.50
CA ALA A 28 6.64 -8.39 8.64
C ALA A 28 8.18 -8.44 8.60
N ASN A 29 8.77 -8.35 7.40
CA ASN A 29 10.21 -8.48 7.17
C ASN A 29 10.83 -7.26 6.46
N TYR A 30 10.01 -6.31 6.01
CA TYR A 30 10.47 -5.12 5.28
C TYR A 30 11.23 -4.17 6.22
N ILE A 31 12.54 -4.00 5.96
CA ILE A 31 13.45 -3.25 6.84
C ILE A 31 13.61 -1.79 6.43
N CYS A 32 14.04 -0.98 7.39
CA CYS A 32 14.26 0.45 7.24
C CYS A 32 15.22 0.84 6.11
N ALA A 33 16.27 0.06 5.86
CA ALA A 33 17.18 0.30 4.74
C ALA A 33 16.45 0.25 3.39
N GLU A 34 15.51 -0.70 3.21
CA GLU A 34 14.72 -0.83 1.98
C GLU A 34 13.75 0.34 1.82
N PHE A 35 13.08 0.74 2.91
CA PHE A 35 12.16 1.89 2.92
C PHE A 35 12.86 3.20 2.57
N VAL A 36 14.04 3.44 3.14
CA VAL A 36 14.85 4.63 2.86
C VAL A 36 15.35 4.63 1.42
N ALA A 37 15.83 3.48 0.93
CA ALA A 37 16.31 3.33 -0.45
C ALA A 37 15.20 3.58 -1.46
N GLN A 38 13.99 3.08 -1.21
CA GLN A 38 12.84 3.29 -2.10
C GLN A 38 12.55 4.79 -2.29
N GLY A 39 12.45 5.55 -1.20
CA GLY A 39 12.22 6.99 -1.28
C GLY A 39 13.35 7.77 -1.97
N ALA A 40 14.60 7.28 -1.90
CA ALA A 40 15.72 7.90 -2.59
C ALA A 40 15.67 7.68 -4.11
N VAL A 41 15.20 6.50 -4.55
CA VAL A 41 15.06 6.17 -5.98
C VAL A 41 13.91 6.94 -6.62
N SER A 42 12.76 7.06 -5.94
CA SER A 42 11.58 7.76 -6.46
C SER A 42 11.67 9.28 -6.36
N GLN A 43 12.58 9.84 -5.55
CA GLN A 43 12.60 11.27 -5.15
C GLN A 43 11.32 11.76 -4.45
N ASP A 44 10.40 10.84 -4.17
CA ASP A 44 9.12 11.05 -3.51
C ASP A 44 9.00 10.08 -2.33
N PRO A 45 8.24 10.42 -1.27
CA PRO A 45 7.99 9.49 -0.18
C PRO A 45 7.38 8.17 -0.71
N PRO A 46 7.80 7.00 -0.19
CA PRO A 46 7.36 5.70 -0.68
C PRO A 46 5.93 5.38 -0.20
N VAL A 47 4.93 6.12 -0.72
CA VAL A 47 3.53 6.07 -0.26
C VAL A 47 2.91 4.69 -0.46
N PHE A 48 3.23 4.00 -1.56
CA PHE A 48 2.71 2.66 -1.82
C PHE A 48 3.14 1.66 -0.74
N GLN A 49 4.41 1.68 -0.33
CA GLN A 49 4.92 0.85 0.76
C GLN A 49 4.37 1.31 2.11
N ALA A 50 4.26 2.63 2.32
CA ALA A 50 3.68 3.21 3.52
C ALA A 50 2.23 2.74 3.77
N LEU A 51 1.40 2.68 2.72
CA LEU A 51 0.03 2.16 2.83
C LEU A 51 0.00 0.69 3.24
N GLN A 52 0.92 -0.13 2.72
CA GLN A 52 1.04 -1.53 3.12
C GLN A 52 1.50 -1.67 4.58
N ILE A 53 2.50 -0.90 5.01
CA ILE A 53 2.95 -0.89 6.42
C ILE A 53 1.80 -0.44 7.33
N ASP A 54 1.11 0.64 6.96
CA ASP A 54 0.06 1.20 7.77
C ASP A 54 -1.13 0.25 7.92
N GLY A 55 -1.56 -0.42 6.84
CA GLY A 55 -2.62 -1.42 6.89
C GLY A 55 -2.27 -2.59 7.81
N PHE A 56 -1.06 -3.13 7.64
CA PHE A 56 -0.54 -4.22 8.47
C PHE A 56 -0.50 -3.85 9.96
N VAL A 57 0.09 -2.70 10.29
CA VAL A 57 0.18 -2.21 11.67
C VAL A 57 -1.20 -1.90 12.24
N SER A 58 -2.09 -1.30 11.45
CA SER A 58 -3.46 -0.98 11.88
C SER A 58 -4.21 -2.22 12.34
N SER A 59 -4.12 -3.31 11.58
CA SER A 59 -4.66 -4.61 11.98
C SER A 59 -4.06 -5.12 13.28
N ASN A 60 -2.73 -5.03 13.43
CA ASN A 60 -2.03 -5.46 14.65
C ASN A 60 -2.51 -4.73 15.91
N ILE A 61 -2.89 -3.45 15.77
CA ILE A 61 -3.32 -2.60 16.90
C ILE A 61 -4.84 -2.44 16.99
N GLY A 62 -5.62 -3.15 16.17
CA GLY A 62 -7.08 -3.11 16.17
C GLY A 62 -7.69 -1.80 15.64
N TYR A 63 -7.01 -1.12 14.72
CA TYR A 63 -7.51 0.09 14.05
C TYR A 63 -8.08 -0.30 12.69
N THR A 64 -9.34 0.02 12.44
CA THR A 64 -10.05 -0.39 11.22
C THR A 64 -10.10 0.69 10.14
N VAL A 65 -9.81 1.95 10.50
CA VAL A 65 -9.92 3.09 9.59
C VAL A 65 -8.58 3.35 8.89
N ALA A 66 -8.60 3.41 7.55
CA ALA A 66 -7.49 3.93 6.76
C ALA A 66 -7.54 5.46 6.79
N ASP A 67 -6.54 6.10 7.41
CA ASP A 67 -6.47 7.55 7.59
C ASP A 67 -5.33 8.17 6.75
N PRO A 68 -5.64 8.79 5.60
CA PRO A 68 -4.64 9.47 4.77
C PRO A 68 -3.90 10.60 5.49
N GLN A 69 -4.53 11.26 6.48
CA GLN A 69 -3.87 12.33 7.24
C GLN A 69 -2.78 11.77 8.15
N ALA A 70 -2.99 10.58 8.71
CA ALA A 70 -1.96 9.89 9.48
C ALA A 70 -0.73 9.57 8.61
N ILE A 71 -0.91 9.15 7.35
CA ILE A 71 0.21 8.85 6.43
C ILE A 71 1.13 10.06 6.23
N ASN A 72 0.56 11.27 6.07
CA ASN A 72 1.34 12.51 5.90
C ASN A 72 2.26 12.82 7.10
N VAL A 73 1.89 12.33 8.29
CA VAL A 73 2.65 12.52 9.53
C VAL A 73 3.60 11.35 9.80
N LEU A 74 3.17 10.12 9.49
CA LEU A 74 3.90 8.89 9.77
C LEU A 74 5.09 8.70 8.84
N VAL A 75 4.93 8.95 7.54
CA VAL A 75 6.00 8.71 6.57
C VAL A 75 7.26 9.52 6.86
N PRO A 76 7.21 10.86 7.09
CA PRO A 76 8.41 11.62 7.40
C PRO A 76 9.09 11.17 8.71
N GLN A 77 8.32 10.85 9.74
CA GLN A 77 8.87 10.42 11.03
C GLN A 77 9.50 9.03 10.95
N ALA A 78 8.84 8.08 10.29
CA ALA A 78 9.38 6.75 10.05
C ALA A 78 10.65 6.83 9.21
N TYR A 79 10.69 7.70 8.19
CA TYR A 79 11.87 7.90 7.35
C TYR A 79 13.09 8.35 8.17
N LEU A 80 12.92 9.36 9.04
CA LEU A 80 13.99 9.84 9.93
C LEU A 80 14.49 8.74 10.87
N MET A 81 13.58 8.02 11.53
CA MET A 81 13.97 6.92 12.44
C MET A 81 14.65 5.78 11.70
N CYS A 82 14.21 5.46 10.48
CA CYS A 82 14.79 4.42 9.65
C CYS A 82 16.19 4.74 9.14
N GLN A 83 16.54 6.03 8.96
CA GLN A 83 17.92 6.42 8.64
C GLN A 83 18.89 6.10 9.77
N GLU A 84 18.43 6.15 11.02
CA GLU A 84 19.25 5.83 12.20
C GLU A 84 19.28 4.33 12.52
N GLN A 85 18.28 3.57 12.05
CA GLN A 85 18.06 2.17 12.41
C GLN A 85 17.84 1.29 11.18
N PRO A 86 18.84 1.14 10.28
CA PRO A 86 18.64 0.58 8.94
C PRO A 86 18.19 -0.89 8.92
N THR A 87 18.49 -1.66 9.97
CA THR A 87 18.15 -3.10 10.05
C THR A 87 16.83 -3.38 10.77
N THR A 88 16.20 -2.38 11.36
CA THR A 88 14.92 -2.55 12.07
C THR A 88 13.80 -2.73 11.06
N VAL A 89 12.83 -3.59 11.37
CA VAL A 89 11.61 -3.76 10.57
C VAL A 89 10.77 -2.48 10.64
N VAL A 90 10.32 -1.96 9.50
CA VAL A 90 9.63 -0.66 9.46
C VAL A 90 8.35 -0.66 10.30
N ALA A 91 7.63 -1.78 10.35
CA ALA A 91 6.44 -1.93 11.17
C ALA A 91 6.71 -1.69 12.68
N GLU A 92 7.90 -2.06 13.18
CA GLU A 92 8.31 -1.84 14.58
C GLU A 92 8.56 -0.35 14.87
N ILE A 93 9.01 0.42 13.87
CA ILE A 93 9.11 1.88 13.95
C ILE A 93 7.72 2.53 13.84
N TRP A 94 6.90 2.02 12.93
CA TRP A 94 5.62 2.61 12.57
C TRP A 94 4.56 2.51 13.67
N GLU A 95 4.46 1.36 14.33
CA GLU A 95 3.48 1.12 15.38
C GLU A 95 3.51 2.14 16.53
N PRO A 96 4.66 2.39 17.21
CA PRO A 96 4.70 3.37 18.28
C PRO A 96 4.47 4.81 17.79
N LEU A 97 4.80 5.13 16.53
CA LEU A 97 4.46 6.43 15.94
C LEU A 97 2.96 6.57 15.76
N LYS A 98 2.30 5.56 15.19
CA LYS A 98 0.85 5.55 14.95
C LYS A 98 0.06 5.61 16.26
N LYS A 99 0.49 4.89 17.30
CA LYS A 99 -0.15 4.91 18.63
C LYS A 99 -0.10 6.29 19.32
N LYS A 100 0.80 7.20 18.91
CA LYS A 100 0.86 8.57 19.44
C LYS A 100 -0.13 9.52 18.76
N LEU A 101 -0.64 9.16 17.58
CA LEU A 101 -1.64 9.96 16.87
C LEU A 101 -3.03 9.69 17.47
N PRO A 102 -3.98 10.65 17.34
CA PRO A 102 -5.37 10.40 17.69
C PRO A 102 -5.90 9.17 16.95
N ARG A 103 -6.54 8.25 17.67
CA ARG A 103 -7.15 7.07 17.07
C ARG A 103 -8.34 7.51 16.19
N PRO A 104 -8.35 7.20 14.88
CA PRO A 104 -9.54 7.39 14.07
C PRO A 104 -10.60 6.39 14.52
N VAL A 105 -11.81 6.89 14.81
CA VAL A 105 -12.97 6.09 15.26
C VAL A 105 -13.98 5.84 14.14
N SER A 106 -13.88 6.59 13.05
CA SER A 106 -14.69 6.46 11.84
C SER A 106 -13.98 7.14 10.67
N GLY A 107 -14.26 6.73 9.44
CA GLY A 107 -13.75 7.35 8.22
C GLY A 107 -14.50 6.92 6.97
N GLU A 108 -14.08 7.44 5.82
CA GLU A 108 -14.64 7.03 4.52
C GLU A 108 -14.28 5.56 4.20
N TRP A 109 -13.10 5.13 4.64
CA TRP A 109 -12.50 3.85 4.29
C TRP A 109 -12.19 3.05 5.57
N GLU A 110 -13.04 2.06 5.82
CA GLU A 110 -12.99 1.21 7.02
C GLU A 110 -12.98 -0.28 6.64
N ALA A 111 -12.07 -1.06 7.23
CA ALA A 111 -11.80 -2.44 6.86
C ALA A 111 -13.03 -3.36 6.95
N ASP A 112 -13.86 -3.14 7.96
CA ASP A 112 -14.97 -4.01 8.37
C ASP A 112 -16.32 -3.62 7.77
N VAL A 113 -16.49 -2.36 7.33
CA VAL A 113 -17.78 -1.87 6.84
C VAL A 113 -17.77 -1.37 5.40
N THR A 114 -16.60 -1.13 4.79
CA THR A 114 -16.55 -0.64 3.41
C THR A 114 -17.08 -1.67 2.43
N LYS A 115 -18.07 -1.27 1.63
CA LYS A 115 -18.66 -2.08 0.56
C LYS A 115 -18.00 -1.82 -0.78
N CYS A 116 -18.02 -2.81 -1.67
CA CYS A 116 -17.47 -2.67 -3.02
C CYS A 116 -18.10 -1.51 -3.81
N ARG A 117 -19.37 -1.16 -3.56
CA ARG A 117 -20.04 0.01 -4.16
C ARG A 117 -19.27 1.31 -3.92
N ALA A 118 -18.77 1.53 -2.70
CA ALA A 118 -18.04 2.76 -2.36
C ALA A 118 -16.79 2.91 -3.23
N TYR A 119 -16.04 1.83 -3.44
CA TYR A 119 -14.93 1.80 -4.38
C TYR A 119 -15.38 2.02 -5.83
N ASN A 120 -16.44 1.34 -6.28
CA ASN A 120 -16.91 1.44 -7.67
C ASN A 120 -17.38 2.86 -8.04
N GLU A 121 -17.94 3.60 -7.08
CA GLU A 121 -18.38 5.00 -7.28
C GLU A 121 -17.19 5.99 -7.27
N HIS A 122 -16.11 5.66 -6.54
CA HIS A 122 -14.94 6.52 -6.36
C HIS A 122 -13.59 5.76 -6.48
N PRO A 123 -13.27 5.18 -7.64
CA PRO A 123 -12.11 4.27 -7.78
C PRO A 123 -10.77 4.97 -7.53
N GLU A 124 -10.63 6.22 -7.97
CA GLU A 124 -9.42 7.01 -7.75
C GLU A 124 -9.16 7.26 -6.26
N ASN A 125 -10.21 7.58 -5.49
CA ASN A 125 -10.13 7.85 -4.06
C ASN A 125 -9.96 6.55 -3.23
N GLY A 126 -10.47 5.43 -3.73
CA GLY A 126 -10.42 4.13 -3.05
C GLY A 126 -9.17 3.30 -3.37
N SER A 127 -8.38 3.68 -4.36
CA SER A 127 -7.18 2.94 -4.78
C SER A 127 -6.17 2.75 -3.64
N GLY A 128 -5.91 3.80 -2.85
CA GLY A 128 -5.07 3.73 -1.66
C GLY A 128 -5.62 2.80 -0.58
N PHE A 129 -6.95 2.77 -0.42
CA PHE A 129 -7.61 1.85 0.51
C PHE A 129 -7.45 0.39 0.10
N VAL A 130 -7.46 0.07 -1.20
CA VAL A 130 -7.22 -1.32 -1.67
C VAL A 130 -5.84 -1.82 -1.25
N ILE A 131 -4.80 -0.99 -1.36
CA ILE A 131 -3.43 -1.33 -0.95
C ILE A 131 -3.35 -1.53 0.57
N TRP A 132 -3.97 -0.61 1.32
CA TRP A 132 -4.04 -0.67 2.78
C TRP A 132 -4.81 -1.91 3.26
N LEU A 133 -5.96 -2.21 2.65
CA LEU A 133 -6.84 -3.32 3.01
C LEU A 133 -6.19 -4.68 2.74
N ASP A 134 -5.44 -4.81 1.64
CA ASP A 134 -4.63 -5.99 1.37
C ASP A 134 -3.66 -6.30 2.51
N ALA A 135 -2.91 -5.29 2.96
CA ALA A 135 -1.93 -5.47 4.04
C ALA A 135 -2.60 -5.64 5.42
N TYR A 136 -3.71 -4.94 5.68
CA TYR A 136 -4.54 -5.16 6.86
C TYR A 136 -4.99 -6.62 6.94
N ASN A 137 -5.49 -7.17 5.83
CA ASN A 137 -5.94 -8.55 5.73
C ASN A 137 -4.80 -9.55 5.98
N ARG A 138 -3.59 -9.26 5.49
CA ARG A 138 -2.41 -10.12 5.72
C ARG A 138 -2.10 -10.30 7.20
N GLN A 139 -2.12 -9.21 7.98
CA GLN A 139 -1.95 -9.30 9.42
C GLN A 139 -3.17 -9.93 10.11
N TYR A 140 -4.39 -9.54 9.70
CA TYR A 140 -5.64 -9.98 10.34
C TYR A 140 -5.82 -11.50 10.26
N ASN A 141 -5.50 -12.08 9.10
CA ASN A 141 -5.62 -13.51 8.85
C ASN A 141 -4.30 -14.29 8.96
N VAL A 142 -3.21 -13.64 9.37
CA VAL A 142 -1.87 -14.24 9.47
C VAL A 142 -1.50 -14.99 8.17
N THR A 143 -1.53 -14.25 7.05
CA THR A 143 -1.34 -14.81 5.70
C THR A 143 -0.39 -13.96 4.87
N GLU A 144 0.42 -14.62 4.04
CA GLU A 144 1.30 -13.95 3.06
C GLU A 144 0.60 -13.70 1.71
N LYS A 145 -0.60 -14.27 1.52
CA LYS A 145 -1.36 -14.08 0.27
C LYS A 145 -1.77 -12.62 0.14
N SER A 146 -1.60 -12.08 -1.06
CA SER A 146 -1.85 -10.68 -1.37
C SER A 146 -2.42 -10.54 -2.77
N ILE A 147 -3.39 -9.63 -2.95
CA ILE A 147 -3.89 -9.26 -4.28
C ILE A 147 -2.85 -8.48 -5.08
N LEU A 148 -1.86 -7.88 -4.40
CA LEU A 148 -0.74 -7.18 -5.04
C LEU A 148 0.35 -8.14 -5.53
N ALA A 149 0.21 -9.46 -5.28
CA ALA A 149 1.23 -10.43 -5.69
C ALA A 149 1.41 -10.50 -7.21
N ARG A 150 0.35 -10.25 -7.98
CA ARG A 150 0.31 -10.23 -9.46
C ARG A 150 -0.82 -9.34 -9.93
N GLN A 151 -0.64 -8.64 -11.06
CA GLN A 151 -1.69 -7.81 -11.65
C GLN A 151 -3.01 -8.57 -11.88
N GLU A 152 -2.92 -9.82 -12.34
CA GLU A 152 -4.10 -10.69 -12.55
C GLU A 152 -4.93 -10.89 -11.26
N THR A 153 -4.27 -10.97 -10.10
CA THR A 153 -4.97 -11.19 -8.83
C THR A 153 -5.68 -9.92 -8.37
N LEU A 154 -5.05 -8.76 -8.57
CA LEU A 154 -5.67 -7.45 -8.36
C LEU A 154 -6.88 -7.27 -9.29
N ASP A 155 -6.73 -7.53 -10.59
CA ASP A 155 -7.82 -7.40 -11.57
C ASP A 155 -9.00 -8.32 -11.22
N LYS A 156 -8.72 -9.55 -10.77
CA LYS A 156 -9.74 -10.48 -10.30
C LYS A 156 -10.52 -9.94 -9.10
N PHE A 157 -9.83 -9.35 -8.12
CA PHE A 157 -10.47 -8.72 -6.96
C PHE A 157 -11.37 -7.55 -7.38
N LEU A 158 -10.85 -6.63 -8.20
CA LEU A 158 -11.59 -5.46 -8.66
C LEU A 158 -12.82 -5.88 -9.50
N ALA A 159 -12.68 -6.87 -10.38
CA ALA A 159 -13.79 -7.41 -11.15
C ALA A 159 -14.85 -8.10 -10.28
N ALA A 160 -14.45 -8.76 -9.19
CA ALA A 160 -15.39 -9.36 -8.23
C ALA A 160 -16.15 -8.27 -7.46
N CYS A 161 -15.49 -7.20 -7.04
CA CYS A 161 -16.15 -6.05 -6.41
C CYS A 161 -17.12 -5.33 -7.35
N ALA A 162 -16.77 -5.17 -8.63
CA ALA A 162 -17.67 -4.59 -9.63
C ALA A 162 -18.97 -5.41 -9.80
N LYS A 163 -18.90 -6.75 -9.68
CA LYS A 163 -20.05 -7.65 -9.80
C LYS A 163 -20.90 -7.72 -8.54
N ASN A 164 -20.32 -7.45 -7.37
CA ASN A 164 -20.97 -7.60 -6.07
C ASN A 164 -20.92 -6.29 -5.27
N PRO A 165 -21.60 -5.22 -5.70
CA PRO A 165 -21.47 -3.88 -5.11
C PRO A 165 -21.86 -3.83 -3.63
N ASP A 166 -22.80 -4.68 -3.18
CA ASP A 166 -23.29 -4.64 -1.80
C ASP A 166 -22.48 -5.52 -0.83
N ALA A 167 -21.50 -6.28 -1.33
CA ALA A 167 -20.58 -7.08 -0.51
C ALA A 167 -19.53 -6.19 0.17
N PHE A 168 -19.06 -6.61 1.34
CA PHE A 168 -17.93 -5.97 2.00
C PHE A 168 -16.64 -6.27 1.23
N MET A 169 -15.79 -5.25 1.05
CA MET A 169 -14.55 -5.39 0.28
C MET A 169 -13.60 -6.42 0.90
N ILE A 170 -13.53 -6.48 2.23
CA ILE A 170 -12.70 -7.45 2.96
C ILE A 170 -13.12 -8.90 2.68
N ASP A 171 -14.42 -9.15 2.53
CA ASP A 171 -14.94 -10.48 2.23
C ASP A 171 -14.57 -10.90 0.80
N VAL A 172 -14.78 -10.00 -0.17
CA VAL A 172 -14.42 -10.23 -1.57
C VAL A 172 -12.91 -10.42 -1.73
N LEU A 173 -12.10 -9.67 -0.97
CA LEU A 173 -10.65 -9.82 -0.91
C LEU A 173 -10.26 -11.24 -0.44
N GLN A 174 -10.82 -11.68 0.68
CA GLN A 174 -10.53 -13.00 1.25
C GLN A 174 -10.95 -14.14 0.33
N GLU A 175 -12.13 -14.04 -0.30
CA GLU A 175 -12.61 -15.00 -1.29
C GLU A 175 -11.71 -15.04 -2.52
N THR A 176 -11.26 -13.87 -3.00
CA THR A 176 -10.36 -13.78 -4.16
C THR A 176 -9.04 -14.52 -3.91
N LEU A 177 -8.52 -14.41 -2.68
CA LEU A 177 -7.28 -15.05 -2.23
C LEU A 177 -7.47 -16.52 -1.76
N GLY A 178 -8.70 -17.02 -1.71
CA GLY A 178 -9.02 -18.36 -1.19
C GLY A 178 -8.64 -18.51 0.29
N ASN A 179 -8.94 -17.50 1.11
CA ASN A 179 -8.74 -17.51 2.56
C ASN A 179 -10.02 -17.90 3.32
N LYS A 180 -11.12 -18.14 2.61
CA LYS A 180 -12.38 -18.70 3.12
C LYS A 180 -12.61 -20.08 2.54
#